data_AF-A0A973J5C2-F1
#
_entry.id   AF-A0A973J5C2-F1
#
_cell.length_a   1.000
_cell.length_b   1.000
_cell.length_c   1.000
_cell.angle_alpha   90.00
_cell.angle_beta   90.00
_cell.angle_gamma   90.00
#
_symmetry.space_group_name_H-M   'P 1'
#
loop_
_entity.id
_entity.type
_entity.pdbx_description
1 polymer ?
#
loop_
_entity_poly.entity_id
_entity_poly.type
_entity_poly.pdbx_seq_one_letter_code
_entity_poly.pdbx_strand_id
1 'polypeptide(L)'
;GAMLCAAAPASAQEAAPKPDLVVDKIYLNPSGNIVVEIRNAGPGPLPDTAWRSTESFAACFVIMIGVQFVDYATLWAADPNRVLKNPGGTITYTSPVRIQEPTSVRVWMDITEQIEEANETNNIKQAHLKPEPAK
;
A
#
# COMPACT_ATOMS: atom_id res chain seq x y z
N GLY A 1 26.77 33.21 -46.12
CA GLY A 1 25.44 32.59 -46.01
C GLY A 1 25.49 31.61 -44.86
N ALA A 2 24.71 31.86 -43.81
CA ALA A 2 24.64 30.99 -42.64
C ALA A 2 23.55 29.94 -42.88
N MET A 3 23.88 28.65 -42.78
CA MET A 3 22.88 27.60 -42.61
C MET A 3 22.76 27.28 -41.12
N LEU A 4 21.64 27.67 -40.53
CA LEU A 4 21.18 27.21 -39.23
C LEU A 4 20.50 25.85 -39.42
N CYS A 5 21.13 24.77 -38.96
CA CYS A 5 20.44 23.51 -38.75
C CYS A 5 19.59 23.63 -37.48
N ALA A 6 18.27 23.72 -37.62
CA ALA A 6 17.35 23.60 -36.50
C ALA A 6 17.27 22.12 -36.09
N ALA A 7 17.77 21.79 -34.90
CA ALA A 7 17.53 20.51 -34.27
C ALA A 7 16.06 20.45 -33.82
N ALA A 8 15.31 19.46 -34.28
CA ALA A 8 13.96 19.19 -33.78
C ALA A 8 14.05 18.76 -32.29
N PRO A 9 13.12 19.17 -31.43
CA PRO A 9 13.09 18.68 -30.06
C PRO A 9 12.77 17.18 -30.08
N ALA A 10 13.60 16.39 -29.42
CA ALA A 10 13.27 15.01 -29.10
C ALA A 10 11.99 15.01 -28.25
N SER A 11 10.91 14.41 -28.75
CA SER A 11 9.70 14.20 -27.97
C SER A 11 10.06 13.37 -26.73
N ALA A 12 10.04 14.00 -25.56
CA ALA A 12 10.03 13.27 -24.31
C ALA A 12 8.72 12.49 -24.28
N GLN A 13 8.79 11.19 -24.56
CA GLN A 13 7.68 10.27 -24.31
C GLN A 13 7.39 10.38 -22.80
N GLU A 14 6.25 10.96 -22.42
CA GLU A 14 5.85 11.00 -21.01
C GLU A 14 5.85 9.57 -20.47
N ALA A 15 6.61 9.33 -19.41
CA ALA A 15 6.64 8.03 -18.75
C ALA A 15 5.21 7.67 -18.31
N ALA A 16 4.82 6.41 -18.50
CA ALA A 16 3.49 5.96 -18.10
C ALA A 16 3.27 6.25 -16.60
N PRO A 17 2.07 6.74 -16.20
CA PRO A 17 1.79 7.03 -14.81
C PRO A 17 1.88 5.75 -13.99
N LYS A 18 2.59 5.82 -12.86
CA LYS A 18 2.83 4.68 -11.96
C LYS A 18 1.84 4.66 -10.78
N PRO A 19 1.47 3.47 -10.25
CA PRO A 19 0.72 3.36 -9.00
C PRO A 19 1.58 3.80 -7.80
N ASP A 20 0.95 3.99 -6.64
CA ASP A 20 1.63 4.33 -5.37
C ASP A 20 0.77 3.81 -4.20
N LEU A 21 1.12 2.67 -3.63
CA LEU A 21 0.41 1.97 -2.58
C LEU A 21 0.82 2.49 -1.21
N VAL A 22 -0.07 3.24 -0.59
CA VAL A 22 0.17 3.79 0.74
C VAL A 22 -0.72 3.13 1.79
N VAL A 23 -0.15 2.95 2.98
CA VAL A 23 -0.95 2.73 4.19
C VAL A 23 -1.52 4.08 4.62
N ASP A 24 -2.80 4.32 4.36
CA ASP A 24 -3.44 5.61 4.62
C ASP A 24 -3.73 5.78 6.12
N LYS A 25 -4.28 4.75 6.79
CA LYS A 25 -4.55 4.77 8.24
C LYS A 25 -4.30 3.42 8.90
N ILE A 26 -3.95 3.49 10.19
CA ILE A 26 -3.91 2.35 11.10
C ILE A 26 -4.67 2.78 12.37
N TYR A 27 -5.72 2.07 12.73
CA TYR A 27 -6.55 2.38 13.91
C TYR A 27 -7.14 1.12 14.54
N LEU A 28 -7.86 1.28 15.65
CA LEU A 28 -8.60 0.18 16.28
C LEU A 28 -10.09 0.33 15.98
N ASN A 29 -10.76 -0.77 15.65
CA ASN A 29 -12.22 -0.81 15.66
C ASN A 29 -12.75 -0.93 17.11
N PRO A 30 -14.08 -0.85 17.33
CA PRO A 30 -14.66 -0.94 18.68
C PRO A 30 -14.37 -2.26 19.43
N SER A 31 -14.03 -3.33 18.72
CA SER A 31 -13.64 -4.62 19.31
C SER A 31 -12.15 -4.69 19.68
N GLY A 32 -11.41 -3.60 19.47
CA GLY A 32 -9.96 -3.54 19.68
C GLY A 32 -9.14 -4.22 18.58
N ASN A 33 -9.76 -4.59 17.46
CA ASN A 33 -9.06 -5.17 16.32
C ASN A 33 -8.33 -4.09 15.51
N ILE A 34 -7.14 -4.42 15.00
CA ILE A 34 -6.38 -3.52 14.12
C ILE A 34 -7.11 -3.39 12.78
N VAL A 35 -7.32 -2.16 12.35
CA VAL A 35 -7.85 -1.81 11.04
C VAL A 35 -6.81 -1.03 10.26
N VAL A 36 -6.60 -1.42 9.01
CA VAL A 36 -5.67 -0.83 8.07
C VAL A 36 -6.45 -0.31 6.87
N GLU A 37 -6.28 0.97 6.55
CA GLU A 37 -6.75 1.55 5.29
C GLU A 37 -5.58 1.64 4.32
N ILE A 38 -5.77 1.14 3.11
CA ILE A 38 -4.76 1.11 2.06
C ILE A 38 -5.32 1.84 0.85
N ARG A 39 -4.49 2.63 0.18
CA ARG A 39 -4.90 3.44 -0.97
C ARG A 39 -3.86 3.39 -2.08
N ASN A 40 -4.32 3.38 -3.33
CA ASN A 40 -3.49 3.75 -4.46
C ASN A 40 -3.48 5.29 -4.58
N ALA A 41 -2.44 5.93 -4.06
CA ALA A 41 -2.20 7.36 -4.12
C ALA A 41 -1.60 7.84 -5.45
N GLY A 42 -1.22 6.91 -6.33
CA GLY A 42 -0.48 7.19 -7.55
C GLY A 42 -1.40 7.62 -8.67
N PRO A 43 -0.87 8.30 -9.69
CA PRO A 43 -1.63 8.64 -10.90
C PRO A 43 -1.89 7.42 -11.80
N GLY A 44 -1.18 6.31 -11.57
CA GLY A 44 -1.24 5.10 -12.40
C GLY A 44 -2.04 3.96 -11.79
N PRO A 45 -2.51 3.02 -12.64
CA PRO A 45 -3.18 1.82 -12.16
C PRO A 45 -2.19 0.78 -11.66
N LEU A 46 -2.63 -0.07 -10.74
CA LEU A 46 -1.86 -1.26 -10.36
C LEU A 46 -1.89 -2.32 -11.48
N PRO A 47 -0.78 -3.03 -11.71
CA PRO A 47 -0.76 -4.14 -12.65
C PRO A 47 -1.61 -5.30 -12.12
N ASP A 48 -2.27 -6.04 -13.02
CA ASP A 48 -3.09 -7.21 -12.62
C ASP A 48 -2.29 -8.31 -11.91
N THR A 49 -0.97 -8.30 -12.03
CA THR A 49 -0.05 -9.19 -11.31
C THR A 49 -0.06 -8.97 -9.80
N ALA A 50 -0.46 -7.79 -9.31
CA ALA A 50 -0.54 -7.51 -7.88
C ALA A 50 -1.51 -8.45 -7.13
N TRP A 51 -2.50 -9.02 -7.82
CA TRP A 51 -3.48 -9.98 -7.28
C TRP A 51 -3.19 -11.44 -7.69
N ARG A 52 -1.93 -11.83 -7.88
CA ARG A 52 -1.63 -13.25 -8.08
C ARG A 52 -2.01 -14.05 -6.83
N SER A 53 -2.44 -15.30 -7.02
CA SER A 53 -2.82 -16.18 -5.91
C SER A 53 -1.61 -16.77 -5.16
N THR A 54 -0.42 -16.70 -5.76
CA THR A 54 0.83 -17.19 -5.15
C THR A 54 1.53 -16.04 -4.44
N GLU A 55 1.77 -16.20 -3.13
CA GLU A 55 2.31 -15.16 -2.24
C GLU A 55 3.62 -14.55 -2.76
N SER A 56 4.52 -15.35 -3.36
CA SER A 56 5.80 -14.87 -3.90
C SER A 56 5.70 -13.87 -5.07
N PHE A 57 4.51 -13.71 -5.66
CA PHE A 57 4.29 -12.83 -6.81
C PHE A 57 3.14 -11.86 -6.61
N ALA A 58 2.48 -11.91 -5.45
CA ALA A 58 1.38 -11.04 -5.12
C ALA A 58 1.93 -9.88 -4.30
N ALA A 59 1.38 -8.69 -4.52
CA ALA A 59 1.60 -7.63 -3.56
C ALA A 59 0.95 -8.05 -2.23
N CYS A 60 1.68 -7.90 -1.15
CA CYS A 60 1.21 -8.22 0.18
C CYS A 60 1.67 -7.18 1.18
N PHE A 61 0.96 -7.13 2.31
CA PHE A 61 1.37 -6.31 3.43
C PHE A 61 1.42 -7.14 4.69
N VAL A 62 2.26 -6.69 5.60
CA VAL A 62 2.47 -7.30 6.92
C VAL A 62 2.13 -6.30 8.00
N ILE A 63 1.58 -6.81 9.11
CA ILE A 63 1.35 -6.07 10.33
C ILE A 63 2.38 -6.55 11.36
N MET A 64 3.08 -5.60 11.96
CA MET A 64 4.15 -5.85 12.92
C MET A 64 3.90 -5.12 14.23
N ILE A 65 4.24 -5.79 15.33
CA ILE A 65 4.34 -5.20 16.67
C ILE A 65 5.79 -5.34 17.13
N GLY A 66 6.48 -4.21 17.29
CA GLY A 66 7.93 -4.22 17.45
C GLY A 66 8.62 -4.86 16.23
N VAL A 67 9.28 -5.99 16.44
CA VAL A 67 9.96 -6.78 15.39
C VAL A 67 9.18 -8.04 14.97
N GLN A 68 8.05 -8.32 15.62
CA GLN A 68 7.28 -9.54 15.37
C GLN A 68 6.24 -9.31 14.27
N PHE A 69 6.18 -10.23 13.31
CA PHE A 69 5.07 -10.35 12.37
C PHE A 69 3.87 -10.95 13.10
N VAL A 70 2.77 -10.19 13.18
CA VAL A 70 1.55 -10.62 13.90
C VAL A 70 0.41 -10.95 12.97
N ASP A 71 0.42 -10.42 11.75
CA ASP A 71 -0.55 -10.71 10.71
C ASP A 71 -0.01 -10.34 9.32
N TYR A 72 -0.65 -10.87 8.27
CA TYR A 72 -0.33 -10.54 6.90
C TYR A 72 -1.53 -10.79 5.97
N ALA A 73 -1.56 -10.12 4.83
CA ALA A 73 -2.50 -10.43 3.76
C ALA A 73 -1.94 -10.09 2.37
N THR A 74 -2.29 -10.91 1.39
CA THR A 74 -2.09 -10.59 -0.03
C THR A 74 -3.21 -9.67 -0.52
N LEU A 75 -2.96 -8.87 -1.56
CA LEU A 75 -4.03 -8.10 -2.20
C LEU A 75 -5.11 -9.00 -2.82
N TRP A 76 -4.78 -10.23 -3.22
CA TRP A 76 -5.79 -11.22 -3.63
C TRP A 76 -6.86 -11.45 -2.55
N ALA A 77 -6.45 -11.53 -1.29
CA ALA A 77 -7.37 -11.74 -0.17
C ALA A 77 -8.00 -10.44 0.36
N ALA A 78 -7.22 -9.37 0.46
CA ALA A 78 -7.66 -8.10 1.04
C ALA A 78 -8.47 -7.23 0.07
N ASP A 79 -8.23 -7.35 -1.24
CA ASP A 79 -8.87 -6.57 -2.30
C ASP A 79 -9.41 -7.48 -3.43
N PRO A 80 -10.37 -8.38 -3.15
CA PRO A 80 -10.89 -9.32 -4.16
C PRO A 80 -11.59 -8.60 -5.34
N ASN A 81 -12.09 -7.39 -5.10
CA ASN A 81 -12.77 -6.57 -6.11
C ASN A 81 -11.80 -5.67 -6.89
N ARG A 82 -10.50 -5.71 -6.60
CA ARG A 82 -9.44 -4.91 -7.24
C ARG A 82 -9.71 -3.41 -7.21
N VAL A 83 -10.27 -2.92 -6.10
CA VAL A 83 -10.56 -1.50 -5.88
C VAL A 83 -9.30 -0.66 -5.99
N LEU A 84 -8.16 -1.16 -5.50
CA LEU A 84 -6.86 -0.48 -5.56
C LEU A 84 -6.32 -0.35 -7.00
N LYS A 85 -6.90 -1.07 -7.97
CA LYS A 85 -6.45 -1.02 -9.37
C LYS A 85 -6.47 0.38 -9.92
N ASN A 86 -7.46 1.18 -9.56
CA ASN A 86 -7.58 2.53 -10.09
C ASN A 86 -6.97 3.55 -9.12
N PRO A 87 -6.38 4.65 -9.64
CA PRO A 87 -5.96 5.79 -8.83
C PRO A 87 -7.05 6.24 -7.85
N GLY A 88 -6.67 6.48 -6.60
CA GLY A 88 -7.57 6.86 -5.51
C GLY A 88 -8.37 5.72 -4.89
N GLY A 89 -8.33 4.51 -5.48
CA GLY A 89 -8.95 3.31 -4.92
C GLY A 89 -8.47 3.08 -3.49
N THR A 90 -9.42 2.80 -2.58
CA THR A 90 -9.15 2.63 -1.15
C THR A 90 -9.87 1.38 -0.65
N ILE A 91 -9.17 0.57 0.14
CA ILE A 91 -9.76 -0.59 0.84
C ILE A 91 -9.52 -0.50 2.34
N THR A 92 -10.32 -1.25 3.09
CA THR A 92 -10.17 -1.41 4.53
C THR A 92 -9.99 -2.88 4.86
N TYR A 93 -8.89 -3.22 5.53
CA TYR A 93 -8.61 -4.56 6.04
C TYR A 93 -8.72 -4.56 7.57
N THR A 94 -9.44 -5.54 8.13
CA THR A 94 -9.53 -5.73 9.58
C THR A 94 -8.79 -7.00 9.97
N SER A 95 -7.73 -6.85 10.76
CA SER A 95 -6.94 -7.95 11.29
C SER A 95 -7.66 -8.65 12.45
N PRO A 96 -7.57 -9.99 12.59
CA PRO A 96 -8.03 -10.69 13.78
C PRO A 96 -7.23 -10.33 15.05
N VAL A 97 -6.07 -9.69 14.92
CA VAL A 97 -5.23 -9.26 16.05
C VAL A 97 -5.93 -8.16 16.86
N ARG A 98 -6.00 -8.36 18.18
CA ARG A 98 -6.58 -7.40 19.13
C ARG A 98 -5.50 -6.75 20.00
N ILE A 99 -5.63 -5.44 20.19
CA ILE A 99 -4.78 -4.64 21.06
C ILE A 99 -5.52 -4.36 22.37
N GLN A 100 -4.97 -4.81 23.50
CA GLN A 100 -5.55 -4.64 24.84
C GLN A 100 -4.81 -3.61 25.69
N GLU A 101 -3.59 -3.24 25.30
CA GLU A 101 -2.76 -2.22 25.95
C GLU A 101 -2.13 -1.29 24.90
N PRO A 102 -1.70 -0.08 25.26
CA PRO A 102 -1.06 0.85 24.33
C PRO A 102 0.11 0.20 23.55
N THR A 103 -0.05 0.07 22.24
CA THR A 103 0.86 -0.73 21.39
C THR A 103 1.27 0.04 20.15
N SER A 104 2.56 -0.02 19.80
CA SER A 104 3.07 0.51 18.54
C SER A 104 2.95 -0.53 17.43
N VAL A 105 2.13 -0.23 16.42
CA VAL A 105 1.86 -1.09 15.27
C VAL A 105 2.49 -0.48 14.03
N ARG A 106 3.18 -1.29 13.25
CA ARG A 106 3.73 -0.93 11.94
C ARG A 106 3.07 -1.78 10.87
N VAL A 107 2.74 -1.18 9.74
CA VAL A 107 2.30 -1.87 8.54
C VAL A 107 3.30 -1.55 7.43
N TRP A 108 3.71 -2.58 6.70
CA TRP A 108 4.59 -2.46 5.54
C TRP A 108 3.89 -3.06 4.33
N MET A 109 3.61 -2.21 3.34
CA MET A 109 3.00 -2.53 2.04
C MET A 109 4.04 -2.98 1.02
N ASP A 110 3.60 -3.85 0.11
CA ASP A 110 4.40 -4.50 -0.94
C ASP A 110 5.81 -4.92 -0.48
N ILE A 111 5.88 -5.64 0.64
CA ILE A 111 7.15 -6.16 1.17
C ILE A 111 7.89 -7.09 0.18
N THR A 112 7.17 -7.58 -0.82
CA THR A 112 7.67 -8.43 -1.90
C THR A 112 8.27 -7.65 -3.07
N GLU A 113 8.15 -6.32 -3.09
CA GLU A 113 8.65 -5.43 -4.16
C GLU A 113 8.17 -5.89 -5.55
N GLN A 114 6.89 -6.24 -5.67
CA GLN A 114 6.31 -6.78 -6.92
C GLN A 114 5.71 -5.68 -7.80
N ILE A 115 5.54 -4.48 -7.27
CA ILE A 115 4.97 -3.34 -7.97
C ILE A 115 6.05 -2.29 -8.09
N GLU A 116 6.24 -1.77 -9.31
CA GLU A 116 7.05 -0.59 -9.51
C GLU A 116 6.18 0.64 -9.26
N GLU A 117 6.48 1.37 -8.19
CA GLU A 117 5.66 2.46 -7.70
C GLU A 117 6.23 3.84 -8.06
N ALA A 118 5.41 4.87 -7.91
CA ALA A 118 5.84 6.25 -8.05
C ALA A 118 6.71 6.68 -6.87
N ASN A 119 6.51 6.07 -5.68
CA ASN A 119 7.25 6.37 -4.47
C ASN A 119 7.40 5.16 -3.54
N GLU A 120 8.49 4.41 -3.66
CA GLU A 120 8.75 3.23 -2.81
C GLU A 120 8.93 3.54 -1.30
N THR A 121 9.03 4.81 -0.92
CA THR A 121 9.42 5.21 0.46
C THR A 121 8.25 5.47 1.39
N ASN A 122 7.00 5.45 0.90
CA ASN A 122 5.79 5.72 1.68
C ASN A 122 4.94 4.44 1.96
N ASN A 123 5.46 3.27 1.61
CA ASN A 123 4.82 1.97 1.80
C ASN A 123 4.77 1.53 3.27
N ILE A 124 5.50 2.22 4.16
CA ILE A 124 5.59 1.89 5.58
C ILE A 124 4.89 2.97 6.41
N LYS A 125 3.97 2.55 7.28
CA LYS A 125 3.36 3.42 8.28
C LYS A 125 3.41 2.81 9.66
N GLN A 126 3.63 3.65 10.67
CA GLN A 126 3.58 3.27 12.07
C GLN A 126 2.56 4.14 12.80
N ALA A 127 1.78 3.51 13.67
CA ALA A 127 0.83 4.18 14.54
C ALA A 127 0.96 3.64 15.97
N HIS A 128 0.78 4.52 16.96
CA HIS A 128 0.67 4.12 18.35
C HIS A 128 -0.81 4.01 18.71
N LEU A 129 -1.28 2.78 18.89
CA LEU A 129 -2.68 2.46 19.10
C LEU A 129 -2.96 2.37 20.61
N LYS A 130 -4.03 3.03 21.04
CA LYS A 130 -4.49 3.00 22.44
C LYS A 130 -5.91 2.46 22.45
N PRO A 131 -6.16 1.29 23.06
CA PRO A 131 -7.52 0.78 23.20
C PRO A 131 -8.31 1.71 24.12
N GLU A 132 -9.62 1.84 23.85
CA GLU A 132 -10.49 2.53 24.79
C GLU A 132 -10.56 1.76 26.11
N PRO A 133 -10.68 2.46 27.26
CA PRO A 133 -10.95 1.79 28.52
C PRO A 133 -12.18 0.89 28.38
N ALA A 134 -12.08 -0.35 28.88
CA ALA A 134 -13.25 -1.22 28.96
C ALA A 134 -14.35 -0.49 29.76
N LYS A 135 -15.53 -0.34 29.15
CA LYS A 135 -16.72 0.19 29.82
C LYS A 135 -17.31 -0.82 30.79
#